data_AF-A0A3M1Z7Z3-F1
#
_entry.id   AF-A0A3M1Z7Z3-F1
#
_cell.length_a   1.000
_cell.length_b   1.000
_cell.length_c   1.000
_cell.angle_alpha   90.00
_cell.angle_beta   90.00
_cell.angle_gamma   90.00
#
_symmetry.space_group_name_H-M   'P 1'
#
loop_
_entity.id
_entity.type
_entity.pdbx_description
1 polymer ?
#
loop_
_entity_poly.entity_id
_entity_poly.type
_entity_poly.pdbx_seq_one_letter_code
_entity_poly.pdbx_strand_id
1 'polypeptide(L)'
;MRKINLMAGLVALFFVHLTAQNEQPGIDTTIFKVVEQMPRFPGCEQLDTTLDVKNQCAQASLLSFMYSNIRYPLEARQNGNEGTVVLGFVVEKDGFISNPHIVKDIGGGCGEEALRVLQGMNDALARANLRWVPALREGKPVRMQYILPVRFKLEEPLPYVMVGVDTVYVEFEDSLSFNGGPEALAAFLQKKLKYPADWVDSCRVGNMDVKVLVQPGGLVKVLDVSDYFDLGMDFQFEAIQASTATFGQWKPATYEGRKVPATYDFTVEFLPPADQCPQAVSDYEKAEKLAAEGLDLFNQGDTENGIAKLGEAIELFPRNANYRYLRGQAYMSLERLSEACTDFQIVKDVMSITLVDNLLPIICKEN
;
A
#
# COMPACT_ATOMS: atom_id res chain seq x y z
N MET A 1 31.86 103.13 -54.06
CA MET A 1 31.16 102.11 -54.88
C MET A 1 30.13 101.42 -54.02
N ARG A 2 28.92 101.27 -54.55
CA ARG A 2 27.76 100.58 -53.97
C ARG A 2 28.03 99.06 -53.79
N LYS A 3 27.18 98.43 -52.94
CA LYS A 3 26.84 96.98 -52.81
C LYS A 3 27.74 96.19 -51.84
N ILE A 4 27.27 95.35 -50.90
CA ILE A 4 25.98 94.69 -50.60
C ILE A 4 25.97 94.39 -49.08
N ASN A 5 24.84 94.62 -48.38
CA ASN A 5 24.61 94.11 -47.02
C ASN A 5 23.91 92.75 -47.10
N LEU A 6 24.49 91.72 -46.45
CA LEU A 6 23.88 90.40 -46.27
C LEU A 6 23.19 90.37 -44.91
N MET A 7 21.86 90.23 -44.89
CA MET A 7 21.08 89.97 -43.68
C MET A 7 21.10 88.46 -43.39
N ALA A 8 21.59 88.07 -42.21
CA ALA A 8 21.39 86.73 -41.66
C ALA A 8 20.32 86.82 -40.55
N GLY A 9 19.13 86.26 -40.82
CA GLY A 9 18.06 86.09 -39.84
C GLY A 9 18.18 84.75 -39.13
N LEU A 10 18.30 84.78 -37.80
CA LEU A 10 18.33 83.60 -36.93
C LEU A 10 16.88 83.20 -36.58
N VAL A 11 16.42 82.05 -37.07
CA VAL A 11 15.10 81.47 -36.71
C VAL A 11 15.31 80.53 -35.52
N ALA A 12 14.77 80.88 -34.35
CA ALA A 12 14.75 80.02 -33.17
C ALA A 12 13.53 79.09 -33.22
N LEU A 13 13.77 77.78 -33.40
CA LEU A 13 12.75 76.73 -33.27
C LEU A 13 12.54 76.40 -31.78
N PHE A 14 11.34 76.68 -31.26
CA PHE A 14 10.87 76.20 -29.96
C PHE A 14 10.42 74.73 -30.09
N PHE A 15 11.18 73.79 -29.53
CA PHE A 15 10.77 72.41 -29.34
C PHE A 15 9.87 72.30 -28.09
N VAL A 16 8.57 72.09 -28.29
CA VAL A 16 7.66 71.67 -27.22
C VAL A 16 7.92 70.19 -26.93
N HIS A 17 8.59 69.89 -25.81
CA HIS A 17 8.70 68.53 -25.31
C HIS A 17 7.36 68.13 -24.67
N LEU A 18 6.59 67.32 -25.39
CA LEU A 18 5.42 66.63 -24.85
C LEU A 18 5.92 65.45 -24.01
N THR A 19 5.94 65.58 -22.69
CA THR A 19 6.22 64.45 -21.79
C THR A 19 4.97 63.57 -21.71
N ALA A 20 4.98 62.44 -22.41
CA ALA A 20 4.04 61.36 -22.15
C ALA A 20 4.36 60.81 -20.74
N GLN A 21 3.49 61.07 -19.77
CA GLN A 21 3.52 60.40 -18.47
C GLN A 21 3.13 58.94 -18.70
N ASN A 22 4.12 58.04 -18.58
CA ASN A 22 3.93 56.61 -18.69
C ASN A 22 3.41 56.09 -17.33
N GLU A 23 2.09 56.09 -17.13
CA GLU A 23 1.47 55.38 -15.99
C GLU A 23 1.62 53.87 -16.22
N GLN A 24 2.54 53.25 -15.48
CA GLN A 24 2.59 51.80 -15.35
C GLN A 24 1.30 51.33 -14.66
N PRO A 25 0.48 50.46 -15.29
CA PRO A 25 -0.72 49.95 -14.62
C PRO A 25 -0.30 49.19 -13.36
N GLY A 26 -0.74 49.68 -12.20
CA GLY A 26 -0.46 49.03 -10.92
C GLY A 26 -0.94 47.57 -10.94
N ILE A 27 -0.12 46.66 -10.42
CA ILE A 27 -0.47 45.24 -10.29
C ILE A 27 -1.69 45.15 -9.37
N ASP A 28 -2.85 44.80 -9.93
CA ASP A 28 -4.08 44.57 -9.18
C ASP A 28 -3.93 43.34 -8.27
N THR A 29 -3.79 43.60 -6.98
CA THR A 29 -3.61 42.60 -5.92
C THR A 29 -4.91 42.17 -5.26
N THR A 30 -6.07 42.61 -5.75
CA THR A 30 -7.38 42.34 -5.14
C THR A 30 -7.68 40.83 -5.09
N ILE A 31 -8.05 40.34 -3.90
CA ILE A 31 -8.47 38.95 -3.67
C ILE A 31 -9.97 38.93 -3.41
N PHE A 32 -10.73 38.31 -4.30
CA PHE A 32 -12.18 38.20 -4.19
C PHE A 32 -12.57 37.04 -3.29
N LYS A 33 -13.76 37.14 -2.66
CA LYS A 33 -14.37 36.06 -1.87
C LYS A 33 -15.61 35.46 -2.52
N VAL A 34 -16.23 36.20 -3.44
CA VAL A 34 -17.41 35.79 -4.22
C VAL A 34 -17.28 36.44 -5.60
N VAL A 35 -17.51 35.65 -6.65
CA VAL A 35 -17.57 36.09 -8.05
C VAL A 35 -18.61 35.28 -8.81
N GLU A 36 -18.86 35.63 -10.06
CA GLU A 36 -19.84 34.99 -10.94
C GLU A 36 -19.47 33.56 -11.29
N GLN A 37 -18.17 33.26 -11.51
CA GLN A 37 -17.70 31.89 -11.69
C GLN A 37 -16.57 31.57 -10.73
N MET A 38 -16.84 30.67 -9.79
CA MET A 38 -15.87 30.17 -8.83
C MET A 38 -14.72 29.41 -9.53
N PRO A 39 -13.51 29.40 -8.96
CA PRO A 39 -12.42 28.61 -9.50
C PRO A 39 -12.74 27.12 -9.39
N ARG A 40 -12.25 26.32 -10.34
CA ARG A 40 -12.46 24.87 -10.39
C ARG A 40 -11.13 24.12 -10.46
N PHE A 41 -11.04 23.02 -9.73
CA PHE A 41 -9.96 22.06 -9.88
C PHE A 41 -10.02 21.43 -11.29
N PRO A 42 -8.88 21.19 -11.97
CA PRO A 42 -8.87 20.69 -13.33
C PRO A 42 -9.43 19.27 -13.46
N GLY A 43 -9.79 18.90 -14.69
CA GLY A 43 -10.15 17.53 -15.07
C GLY A 43 -11.56 17.38 -15.66
N CYS A 44 -12.43 18.36 -15.45
CA CYS A 44 -13.85 18.26 -15.84
C CYS A 44 -14.24 19.17 -17.02
N GLU A 45 -13.29 19.91 -17.60
CA GLU A 45 -13.60 20.95 -18.59
C GLU A 45 -14.08 20.39 -19.94
N GLN A 46 -13.64 19.17 -20.30
CA GLN A 46 -14.01 18.49 -21.55
C GLN A 46 -15.40 17.85 -21.52
N LEU A 47 -16.07 17.82 -20.35
CA LEU A 47 -17.42 17.27 -20.25
C LEU A 47 -18.40 18.16 -21.02
N ASP A 48 -19.18 17.56 -21.92
CA ASP A 48 -20.29 18.24 -22.62
C ASP A 48 -21.52 18.26 -21.71
N THR A 49 -21.51 19.16 -20.73
CA THR A 49 -22.53 19.25 -19.67
C THR A 49 -22.61 20.67 -19.08
N THR A 50 -23.56 20.89 -18.17
CA THR A 50 -23.80 22.17 -17.51
C THR A 50 -22.65 22.59 -16.59
N LEU A 51 -22.55 23.90 -16.33
CA LEU A 51 -21.56 24.45 -15.39
C LEU A 51 -21.68 23.86 -13.98
N ASP A 52 -22.91 23.60 -13.52
CA ASP A 52 -23.15 23.01 -12.21
C ASP A 52 -22.59 21.59 -12.09
N VAL A 53 -22.75 20.77 -13.14
CA VAL A 53 -22.16 19.43 -13.19
C VAL A 53 -20.64 19.50 -13.24
N LYS A 54 -20.06 20.45 -14.00
CA LYS A 54 -18.60 20.69 -13.99
C LYS A 54 -18.10 21.10 -12.61
N ASN A 55 -18.83 21.96 -11.89
CA ASN A 55 -18.50 22.37 -10.53
C ASN A 55 -18.50 21.18 -9.56
N GLN A 56 -19.52 20.33 -9.61
CA GLN A 56 -19.60 19.12 -8.78
C GLN A 56 -18.46 18.15 -9.07
N CYS A 57 -18.17 17.92 -10.37
CA CYS A 57 -17.06 17.09 -10.80
C CYS A 57 -15.71 17.63 -10.31
N ALA A 58 -15.49 18.95 -10.42
CA ALA A 58 -14.27 19.59 -9.96
C ALA A 58 -14.10 19.47 -8.44
N GLN A 59 -15.18 19.64 -7.68
CA GLN A 59 -15.18 19.45 -6.23
C GLN A 59 -14.87 18.00 -5.84
N ALA A 60 -15.49 17.02 -6.50
CA ALA A 60 -15.21 15.61 -6.27
C ALA A 60 -13.76 15.24 -6.62
N SER A 61 -13.26 15.74 -7.75
CA SER A 61 -11.87 15.54 -8.19
C SER A 61 -10.86 16.14 -7.21
N LEU A 62 -11.14 17.34 -6.69
CA LEU A 62 -10.30 17.97 -5.67
C LEU A 62 -10.26 17.12 -4.39
N LEU A 63 -11.42 16.69 -3.89
CA LEU A 63 -11.48 15.84 -2.70
C LEU A 63 -10.78 14.50 -2.92
N SER A 64 -10.97 13.88 -4.08
CA SER A 64 -10.27 12.65 -4.46
C SER A 64 -8.75 12.86 -4.49
N PHE A 65 -8.28 13.95 -5.09
CA PHE A 65 -6.86 14.31 -5.06
C PHE A 65 -6.35 14.44 -3.62
N MET A 66 -7.06 15.14 -2.75
CA MET A 66 -6.65 15.28 -1.35
C MET A 66 -6.58 13.92 -0.64
N TYR A 67 -7.65 13.13 -0.68
CA TYR A 67 -7.71 11.86 0.06
C TYR A 67 -6.75 10.79 -0.46
N SER A 68 -6.45 10.78 -1.76
CA SER A 68 -5.44 9.87 -2.32
C SER A 68 -4.00 10.24 -1.92
N ASN A 69 -3.76 11.44 -1.40
CA ASN A 69 -2.42 11.93 -1.04
C ASN A 69 -2.23 12.20 0.46
N ILE A 70 -3.32 12.27 1.24
CA ILE A 70 -3.29 12.44 2.70
C ILE A 70 -2.99 11.10 3.37
N ARG A 71 -2.10 11.12 4.36
CA ARG A 71 -1.83 10.00 5.26
C ARG A 71 -2.34 10.34 6.66
N TYR A 72 -3.31 9.59 7.17
CA TYR A 72 -3.83 9.81 8.52
C TYR A 72 -2.70 9.69 9.55
N PRO A 73 -2.33 10.77 10.28
CA PRO A 73 -1.22 10.75 11.22
C PRO A 73 -1.40 9.70 12.33
N LEU A 74 -0.31 9.02 12.71
CA LEU A 74 -0.35 7.96 13.72
C LEU A 74 -0.90 8.47 15.08
N GLU A 75 -0.46 9.65 15.51
CA GLU A 75 -0.92 10.28 16.75
C GLU A 75 -2.43 10.53 16.73
N ALA A 76 -2.94 11.12 15.64
CA ALA A 76 -4.38 11.34 15.48
C ALA A 76 -5.18 10.03 15.46
N ARG A 77 -4.64 8.94 14.91
CA ARG A 77 -5.26 7.61 14.96
C ARG A 77 -5.31 7.05 16.38
N GLN A 78 -4.20 7.13 17.11
CA GLN A 78 -4.10 6.61 18.48
C GLN A 78 -5.00 7.36 19.47
N ASN A 79 -5.15 8.67 19.27
CA ASN A 79 -5.95 9.53 20.15
C ASN A 79 -7.42 9.64 19.73
N GLY A 80 -7.84 8.95 18.66
CA GLY A 80 -9.22 9.00 18.20
C GLY A 80 -9.64 10.34 17.60
N ASN A 81 -8.68 11.15 17.10
CA ASN A 81 -8.95 12.50 16.62
C ASN A 81 -9.65 12.45 15.26
N GLU A 82 -10.96 12.69 15.24
CA GLU A 82 -11.75 12.83 14.03
C GLU A 82 -12.26 14.27 13.85
N GLY A 83 -12.61 14.64 12.62
CA GLY A 83 -13.30 15.90 12.37
C GLY A 83 -13.01 16.48 11.00
N THR A 84 -13.05 17.81 10.89
CA THR A 84 -12.81 18.51 9.64
C THR A 84 -11.74 19.57 9.83
N VAL A 85 -10.61 19.36 9.16
CA VAL A 85 -9.58 20.37 8.94
C VAL A 85 -10.09 21.32 7.84
N VAL A 86 -9.91 22.61 8.01
CA VAL A 86 -10.30 23.61 7.02
C VAL A 86 -9.04 24.32 6.55
N LEU A 87 -8.77 24.24 5.25
CA LEU A 87 -7.64 24.92 4.60
C LEU A 87 -8.11 26.16 3.87
N GLY A 88 -7.26 27.19 3.82
CA GLY A 88 -7.45 28.40 3.03
C GLY A 88 -6.29 28.61 2.07
N PHE A 89 -6.59 29.06 0.85
CA PHE A 89 -5.59 29.43 -0.15
C PHE A 89 -6.18 30.40 -1.17
N VAL A 90 -5.35 30.93 -2.06
CA VAL A 90 -5.76 31.81 -3.15
C VAL A 90 -5.56 31.08 -4.48
N VAL A 91 -6.58 31.03 -5.32
CA VAL A 91 -6.43 30.64 -6.72
C VAL A 91 -6.10 31.89 -7.53
N GLU A 92 -4.94 31.87 -8.18
CA GLU A 92 -4.41 32.98 -8.96
C GLU A 92 -5.02 33.02 -10.37
N LYS A 93 -4.84 34.16 -11.06
CA LYS A 93 -5.39 34.41 -12.41
C LYS A 93 -4.87 33.42 -13.47
N ASP A 94 -3.71 32.80 -13.21
CA ASP A 94 -3.00 31.86 -14.08
C ASP A 94 -3.20 30.38 -13.68
N GLY A 95 -4.06 30.13 -12.70
CA GLY A 95 -4.43 28.79 -12.25
C GLY A 95 -3.46 28.13 -11.27
N PHE A 96 -2.46 28.86 -10.74
CA PHE A 96 -1.68 28.41 -9.60
C PHE A 96 -2.40 28.71 -8.28
N ILE A 97 -2.09 27.93 -7.25
CA ILE A 97 -2.50 28.28 -5.88
C ILE A 97 -1.36 28.98 -5.14
N SER A 98 -1.72 29.94 -4.28
CA SER A 98 -0.79 30.69 -3.43
C SER A 98 -1.35 30.85 -2.01
N ASN A 99 -0.47 31.22 -1.07
CA ASN A 99 -0.81 31.45 0.34
C ASN A 99 -1.61 30.31 1.03
N PRO A 100 -1.18 29.03 0.91
CA PRO A 100 -1.84 27.93 1.60
C PRO A 100 -1.63 28.03 3.11
N HIS A 101 -2.71 27.95 3.89
CA HIS A 101 -2.70 28.02 5.35
C HIS A 101 -3.83 27.21 5.97
N ILE A 102 -3.67 26.86 7.24
CA ILE A 102 -4.70 26.17 8.04
C ILE A 102 -5.62 27.22 8.66
N VAL A 103 -6.93 27.09 8.43
CA VAL A 103 -7.97 27.94 9.00
C VAL A 103 -8.54 27.32 10.28
N LYS A 104 -8.75 25.99 10.25
CA LYS A 104 -9.18 25.21 11.41
C LYS A 104 -8.45 23.88 11.41
N ASP A 105 -7.96 23.50 12.58
CA ASP A 105 -7.33 22.21 12.79
C ASP A 105 -8.13 21.37 13.81
N ILE A 106 -7.99 20.05 13.69
CA ILE A 106 -8.48 19.05 14.64
C ILE A 106 -7.35 18.49 15.52
N GLY A 107 -6.09 18.84 15.23
CA GLY A 107 -4.91 18.43 16.00
C GLY A 107 -4.40 17.04 15.63
N GLY A 108 -3.35 16.58 16.33
CA GLY A 108 -2.71 15.27 16.10
C GLY A 108 -1.95 15.16 14.78
N GLY A 109 -1.56 16.29 14.16
CA GLY A 109 -0.85 16.35 12.89
C GLY A 109 -1.75 16.40 11.64
N CYS A 110 -3.08 16.39 11.81
CA CYS A 110 -4.01 16.33 10.68
C CYS A 110 -3.99 17.61 9.83
N GLY A 111 -3.89 18.78 10.48
CA GLY A 111 -3.76 20.08 9.81
C GLY A 111 -2.51 20.17 8.97
N GLU A 112 -1.37 19.80 9.55
CA GLU A 112 -0.06 19.81 8.90
C GLU A 112 -0.02 18.88 7.70
N GLU A 113 -0.58 17.68 7.82
CA GLU A 113 -0.63 16.73 6.71
C GLU A 113 -1.51 17.23 5.56
N ALA A 114 -2.69 17.77 5.87
CA ALA A 114 -3.56 18.33 4.85
C ALA A 114 -2.90 19.54 4.15
N LEU A 115 -2.20 20.38 4.92
CA LEU A 115 -1.42 21.50 4.39
C LEU A 115 -0.26 21.03 3.49
N ARG A 116 0.47 19.97 3.87
CA ARG A 116 1.56 19.37 3.07
C ARG A 116 1.06 18.96 1.68
N VAL A 117 -0.09 18.27 1.62
CA VAL A 117 -0.70 17.85 0.36
C VAL A 117 -1.10 19.05 -0.49
N LEU A 118 -1.71 20.07 0.13
CA LEU A 118 -2.08 21.30 -0.56
C LEU A 118 -0.85 22.04 -1.12
N GLN A 119 0.24 22.14 -0.35
CA GLN A 119 1.48 22.78 -0.78
C GLN A 119 2.12 22.07 -1.99
N GLY A 120 2.05 20.73 -2.03
CA GLY A 120 2.54 19.92 -3.16
C GLY A 120 1.63 19.92 -4.39
N MET A 121 0.44 20.54 -4.33
CA MET A 121 -0.57 20.46 -5.38
C MET A 121 -0.10 21.10 -6.70
N ASN A 122 0.57 22.25 -6.65
CA ASN A 122 1.08 22.91 -7.85
C ASN A 122 2.04 21.99 -8.61
N ASP A 123 2.97 21.34 -7.91
CA ASP A 123 3.95 20.42 -8.52
C ASP A 123 3.30 19.14 -9.06
N ALA A 124 2.28 18.63 -8.35
CA ALA A 124 1.52 17.47 -8.82
C ALA A 124 0.73 17.79 -10.10
N LEU A 125 0.04 18.93 -10.15
CA LEU A 125 -0.72 19.36 -11.31
C LEU A 125 0.20 19.71 -12.49
N ALA A 126 1.33 20.38 -12.24
CA ALA A 126 2.31 20.70 -13.28
C ALA A 126 2.87 19.44 -13.96
N ARG A 127 3.15 18.38 -13.21
CA ARG A 127 3.58 17.08 -13.76
C ARG A 127 2.53 16.43 -14.67
N ALA A 128 1.25 16.71 -14.43
CA ALA A 128 0.14 16.26 -15.26
C ALA A 128 -0.22 17.24 -16.38
N ASN A 129 0.51 18.34 -16.55
CA ASN A 129 0.18 19.45 -17.44
C ASN A 129 -1.25 20.02 -17.20
N LEU A 130 -1.65 20.08 -15.93
CA LEU A 130 -2.94 20.60 -15.47
C LEU A 130 -2.74 21.85 -14.62
N ARG A 131 -3.78 22.70 -14.56
CA ARG A 131 -3.85 23.90 -13.71
C ARG A 131 -5.28 24.14 -13.27
N TRP A 132 -5.46 24.89 -12.18
CA TRP A 132 -6.81 25.32 -11.81
C TRP A 132 -7.42 26.18 -12.90
N VAL A 133 -8.73 26.05 -13.08
CA VAL A 133 -9.51 27.04 -13.81
C VAL A 133 -9.71 28.24 -12.89
N PRO A 134 -9.26 29.44 -13.28
CA PRO A 134 -9.33 30.61 -12.42
C PRO A 134 -10.79 31.05 -12.22
N ALA A 135 -11.00 31.84 -11.17
CA ALA A 135 -12.28 32.49 -10.94
C ALA A 135 -12.50 33.59 -11.99
N LEU A 136 -13.74 33.77 -12.48
CA LEU A 136 -14.06 34.81 -13.45
C LEU A 136 -15.01 35.85 -12.85
N ARG A 137 -14.68 37.12 -13.07
CA ARG A 137 -15.52 38.28 -12.80
C ARG A 137 -15.63 39.14 -14.04
N GLU A 138 -16.84 39.48 -14.47
CA GLU A 138 -17.08 40.20 -15.73
C GLU A 138 -16.34 39.55 -16.93
N GLY A 139 -16.24 38.22 -16.94
CA GLY A 139 -15.54 37.44 -17.97
C GLY A 139 -14.00 37.48 -17.90
N LYS A 140 -13.40 38.16 -16.92
CA LYS A 140 -11.94 38.25 -16.74
C LYS A 140 -11.46 37.38 -15.57
N PRO A 141 -10.30 36.71 -15.69
CA PRO A 141 -9.72 35.95 -14.59
C PRO A 141 -9.29 36.86 -13.44
N VAL A 142 -9.70 36.50 -12.22
CA VAL A 142 -9.41 37.24 -10.99
C VAL A 142 -8.88 36.32 -9.89
N ARG A 143 -8.14 36.90 -8.93
CA ARG A 143 -7.61 36.18 -7.77
C ARG A 143 -8.75 35.93 -6.80
N MET A 144 -8.89 34.71 -6.30
CA MET A 144 -9.98 34.38 -5.39
C MET A 144 -9.51 33.54 -4.21
N GLN A 145 -9.98 33.89 -3.01
CA GLN A 145 -9.82 33.06 -1.82
C GLN A 145 -10.71 31.82 -1.92
N TYR A 146 -10.12 30.65 -1.67
CA TYR A 146 -10.80 29.36 -1.63
C TYR A 146 -10.68 28.75 -0.24
N ILE A 147 -11.76 28.11 0.23
CA ILE A 147 -11.82 27.40 1.51
C ILE A 147 -12.14 25.93 1.23
N LEU A 148 -11.24 25.05 1.67
CA LEU A 148 -11.33 23.61 1.44
C LEU A 148 -11.49 22.85 2.77
N PRO A 149 -12.70 22.35 3.08
CA PRO A 149 -12.89 21.43 4.19
C PRO A 149 -12.42 20.02 3.81
N VAL A 150 -11.57 19.43 4.64
CA VAL A 150 -11.03 18.06 4.51
C VAL A 150 -11.43 17.28 5.76
N ARG A 151 -12.22 16.21 5.57
CA ARG A 151 -12.75 15.42 6.69
C ARG A 151 -11.81 14.25 6.98
N PHE A 152 -11.31 14.20 8.21
CA PHE A 152 -10.64 13.03 8.76
C PHE A 152 -11.69 12.21 9.52
N LYS A 153 -11.88 10.98 9.08
CA LYS A 153 -12.74 9.99 9.72
C LYS A 153 -11.93 8.72 9.87
N LEU A 154 -11.87 8.18 11.08
CA LEU A 154 -11.34 6.86 11.32
C LEU A 154 -12.34 5.88 10.70
N GLU A 155 -11.94 5.27 9.59
CA GLU A 155 -12.59 4.04 9.16
C GLU A 155 -12.09 2.97 10.12
N GLU A 156 -12.97 2.51 11.02
CA GLU A 156 -12.74 1.23 11.69
C GLU A 156 -12.54 0.20 10.57
N PRO A 157 -11.46 -0.61 10.61
CA PRO A 157 -11.40 -1.74 9.71
C PRO A 157 -12.67 -2.56 9.96
N LEU A 158 -13.37 -2.93 8.88
CA LEU A 158 -14.46 -3.87 9.00
C LEU A 158 -13.96 -5.07 9.82
N PRO A 159 -14.77 -5.67 10.70
CA PRO A 159 -14.34 -6.83 11.50
C PRO A 159 -14.12 -8.07 10.63
N TYR A 160 -14.09 -7.90 9.31
CA TYR A 160 -13.87 -8.89 8.29
C TYR A 160 -13.13 -8.32 7.08
N VAL A 161 -12.46 -9.20 6.36
CA VAL A 161 -11.90 -8.97 5.03
C VAL A 161 -12.65 -9.81 3.99
N MET A 162 -12.64 -9.38 2.74
CA MET A 162 -13.18 -10.18 1.64
C MET A 162 -12.08 -11.04 1.05
N VAL A 163 -12.28 -12.36 1.01
CA VAL A 163 -11.41 -13.31 0.31
C VAL A 163 -12.20 -13.91 -0.84
N GLY A 164 -11.90 -13.43 -2.06
CA GLY A 164 -12.75 -13.71 -3.22
C GLY A 164 -14.15 -13.11 -3.02
N VAL A 165 -15.17 -13.98 -2.94
CA VAL A 165 -16.57 -13.58 -2.65
C VAL A 165 -17.00 -13.89 -1.21
N ASP A 166 -16.13 -14.52 -0.42
CA ASP A 166 -16.42 -14.88 0.96
C ASP A 166 -16.02 -13.76 1.92
N THR A 167 -16.81 -13.61 2.98
CA THR A 167 -16.49 -12.73 4.11
C THR A 167 -15.74 -13.51 5.18
N VAL A 168 -14.54 -13.06 5.53
CA VAL A 168 -13.68 -13.68 6.55
C VAL A 168 -13.51 -12.74 7.71
N TYR A 169 -14.05 -13.08 8.88
CA TYR A 169 -13.91 -12.24 10.06
C TYR A 169 -12.45 -12.27 10.56
N VAL A 170 -12.01 -11.17 11.18
CA VAL A 170 -10.68 -11.02 11.79
C VAL A 170 -10.76 -10.64 13.26
N GLU A 171 -11.94 -10.26 13.73
CA GLU A 171 -12.28 -10.03 15.13
C GLU A 171 -13.30 -11.07 15.60
N PHE A 172 -13.09 -11.63 16.79
CA PHE A 172 -13.91 -12.72 17.33
C PHE A 172 -13.97 -12.67 18.86
N GLU A 173 -15.08 -13.17 19.42
CA GLU A 173 -15.24 -13.45 20.84
C GLU A 173 -14.68 -14.83 21.17
N ASP A 174 -15.15 -15.86 20.44
CA ASP A 174 -14.58 -17.20 20.44
C ASP A 174 -13.88 -17.44 19.10
N SER A 175 -12.63 -17.89 19.14
CA SER A 175 -11.91 -18.26 17.92
C SER A 175 -12.37 -19.60 17.35
N LEU A 176 -12.22 -19.73 16.04
CA LEU A 176 -12.37 -21.01 15.35
C LEU A 176 -11.39 -22.03 15.93
N SER A 177 -11.87 -23.21 16.29
CA SER A 177 -11.04 -24.28 16.84
C SER A 177 -11.46 -25.65 16.35
N PHE A 178 -10.49 -26.55 16.16
CA PHE A 178 -10.77 -27.94 15.84
C PHE A 178 -11.27 -28.69 17.08
N ASN A 179 -12.19 -29.63 16.90
CA ASN A 179 -12.69 -30.46 17.99
C ASN A 179 -11.56 -31.32 18.57
N GLY A 180 -11.18 -31.03 19.82
CA GLY A 180 -10.06 -31.70 20.49
C GLY A 180 -8.73 -30.95 20.40
N GLY A 181 -8.71 -29.76 19.78
CA GLY A 181 -7.53 -28.89 19.72
C GLY A 181 -6.56 -29.22 18.58
N PRO A 182 -5.43 -28.48 18.51
CA PRO A 182 -4.43 -28.61 17.45
C PRO A 182 -3.81 -30.02 17.35
N GLU A 183 -3.61 -30.70 18.48
CA GLU A 183 -3.03 -32.05 18.51
C GLU A 183 -4.00 -33.08 17.90
N ALA A 184 -5.30 -32.92 18.17
CA ALA A 184 -6.33 -33.76 17.56
C ALA A 184 -6.45 -33.50 16.04
N LEU A 185 -6.26 -32.25 15.60
CA LEU A 185 -6.19 -31.91 14.19
C LEU A 185 -4.98 -32.58 13.52
N ALA A 186 -3.78 -32.47 14.11
CA ALA A 186 -2.58 -33.12 13.59
C ALA A 186 -2.74 -34.64 13.47
N ALA A 187 -3.26 -35.30 14.51
CA ALA A 187 -3.54 -36.73 14.48
C ALA A 187 -4.61 -37.11 13.44
N PHE A 188 -5.65 -36.28 13.28
CA PHE A 188 -6.66 -36.47 12.25
C PHE A 188 -6.06 -36.39 10.85
N LEU A 189 -5.26 -35.35 10.59
CA LEU A 189 -4.59 -35.13 9.31
C LEU A 189 -3.64 -36.28 9.00
N GLN A 190 -2.76 -36.67 9.94
CA GLN A 190 -1.83 -37.81 9.75
C GLN A 190 -2.56 -39.11 9.38
N LYS A 191 -3.74 -39.36 9.95
CA LYS A 191 -4.55 -40.54 9.62
C LYS A 191 -5.23 -40.44 8.25
N LYS A 192 -5.55 -39.23 7.79
CA LYS A 192 -6.25 -38.98 6.53
C LYS A 192 -5.32 -38.80 5.35
N LEU A 193 -4.14 -38.26 5.61
CA LEU A 193 -3.12 -37.95 4.63
C LEU A 193 -2.58 -39.24 4.03
N LYS A 194 -2.49 -39.26 2.71
CA LYS A 194 -1.85 -40.32 1.96
C LYS A 194 -0.53 -39.82 1.40
N TYR A 195 0.45 -40.70 1.36
CA TYR A 195 1.63 -40.43 0.57
C TYR A 195 1.32 -40.78 -0.91
N PRO A 196 1.52 -39.87 -1.89
CA PRO A 196 1.20 -40.14 -3.29
C PRO A 196 1.87 -41.41 -3.82
N ALA A 197 1.09 -42.30 -4.44
CA ALA A 197 1.54 -43.64 -4.84
C ALA A 197 2.72 -43.62 -5.81
N ASP A 198 2.73 -42.68 -6.76
CA ASP A 198 3.80 -42.55 -7.77
C ASP A 198 5.13 -42.06 -7.18
N TRP A 199 5.10 -41.57 -5.93
CA TRP A 199 6.25 -40.97 -5.27
C TRP A 199 6.78 -41.80 -4.10
N VAL A 200 6.20 -42.98 -3.81
CA VAL A 200 6.54 -43.77 -2.61
C VAL A 200 8.05 -44.02 -2.49
N ASP A 201 8.72 -44.35 -3.59
CA ASP A 201 10.17 -44.62 -3.62
C ASP A 201 11.04 -43.35 -3.77
N SER A 202 10.45 -42.15 -3.77
CA SER A 202 11.17 -40.89 -4.04
C SER A 202 11.91 -40.32 -2.83
N CYS A 203 11.63 -40.80 -1.62
CA CYS A 203 12.13 -40.23 -0.36
C CYS A 203 11.85 -38.74 -0.17
N ARG A 204 10.82 -38.19 -0.84
CA ARG A 204 10.38 -36.81 -0.61
C ARG A 204 9.80 -36.70 0.79
N VAL A 205 10.25 -35.67 1.51
CA VAL A 205 9.84 -35.39 2.87
C VAL A 205 9.74 -33.88 3.02
N GLY A 206 8.75 -33.43 3.77
CA GLY A 206 8.54 -32.01 4.01
C GLY A 206 7.14 -31.72 4.53
N ASN A 207 6.87 -30.45 4.70
CA ASN A 207 5.58 -29.96 5.16
C ASN A 207 5.00 -28.90 4.23
N MET A 208 3.70 -28.69 4.37
CA MET A 208 2.96 -27.62 3.70
C MET A 208 2.10 -26.88 4.71
N ASP A 209 2.10 -25.56 4.62
CA ASP A 209 1.17 -24.74 5.38
C ASP A 209 -0.13 -24.58 4.60
N VAL A 210 -1.24 -24.91 5.24
CA VAL A 210 -2.57 -24.85 4.66
C VAL A 210 -3.42 -23.84 5.41
N LYS A 211 -3.94 -22.86 4.68
CA LYS A 211 -4.93 -21.90 5.17
C LYS A 211 -6.31 -22.35 4.74
N VAL A 212 -7.20 -22.62 5.69
CA VAL A 212 -8.60 -22.95 5.41
C VAL A 212 -9.53 -21.84 5.86
N LEU A 213 -10.64 -21.67 5.14
CA LEU A 213 -11.82 -20.94 5.56
C LEU A 213 -12.90 -21.92 6.01
N VAL A 214 -13.32 -21.81 7.26
CA VAL A 214 -14.40 -22.62 7.82
C VAL A 214 -15.66 -21.78 7.95
N GLN A 215 -16.73 -22.24 7.31
CA GLN A 215 -18.04 -21.62 7.37
C GLN A 215 -18.78 -22.04 8.66
N PRO A 216 -19.76 -21.24 9.15
CA PRO A 216 -20.58 -21.59 10.32
C PRO A 216 -21.25 -22.97 10.27
N GLY A 217 -21.56 -23.46 9.06
CA GLY A 217 -22.14 -24.78 8.81
C GLY A 217 -21.13 -25.93 8.81
N GLY A 218 -19.86 -25.67 9.07
CA GLY A 218 -18.78 -26.66 9.10
C GLY A 218 -18.17 -26.98 7.73
N LEU A 219 -18.58 -26.29 6.67
CA LEU A 219 -17.95 -26.38 5.34
C LEU A 219 -16.53 -25.79 5.40
N VAL A 220 -15.57 -26.52 4.84
CA VAL A 220 -14.16 -26.14 4.81
C VAL A 220 -13.76 -25.86 3.37
N LYS A 221 -13.24 -24.65 3.10
CA LYS A 221 -12.63 -24.28 1.82
C LYS A 221 -11.14 -24.09 2.04
N VAL A 222 -10.29 -24.64 1.18
CA VAL A 222 -8.85 -24.36 1.20
C VAL A 222 -8.63 -23.03 0.47
N LEU A 223 -8.01 -22.06 1.14
CA LEU A 223 -7.68 -20.76 0.58
C LEU A 223 -6.28 -20.71 0.00
N ASP A 224 -5.33 -21.34 0.68
CA ASP A 224 -3.93 -21.36 0.28
C ASP A 224 -3.26 -22.67 0.72
N VAL A 225 -2.30 -23.12 -0.08
CA VAL A 225 -1.40 -24.24 0.21
C VAL A 225 0.01 -23.78 -0.14
N SER A 226 0.82 -23.55 0.88
CA SER A 226 2.19 -23.09 0.75
C SER A 226 3.15 -24.28 0.85
N ASP A 227 3.65 -24.73 -0.31
CA ASP A 227 4.60 -25.84 -0.45
C ASP A 227 6.04 -25.34 -0.45
N TYR A 228 6.56 -25.04 0.74
CA TYR A 228 7.92 -24.53 0.88
C TYR A 228 9.00 -25.57 0.54
N PHE A 229 8.67 -26.86 0.55
CA PHE A 229 9.58 -27.96 0.31
C PHE A 229 9.66 -28.38 -1.17
N ASP A 230 8.89 -27.74 -2.07
CA ASP A 230 8.89 -28.05 -3.50
C ASP A 230 8.52 -29.54 -3.75
N LEU A 231 7.54 -30.05 -2.98
CA LEU A 231 7.08 -31.44 -3.06
C LEU A 231 6.27 -31.68 -4.34
N GLY A 232 5.49 -30.69 -4.75
CA GLY A 232 4.77 -30.65 -6.02
C GLY A 232 3.27 -30.94 -5.92
N MET A 233 2.61 -30.86 -7.08
CA MET A 233 1.15 -30.83 -7.20
C MET A 233 0.44 -32.05 -6.60
N ASP A 234 1.00 -33.26 -6.74
CA ASP A 234 0.36 -34.48 -6.21
C ASP A 234 0.25 -34.45 -4.69
N PHE A 235 1.28 -33.91 -4.02
CA PHE A 235 1.27 -33.70 -2.58
C PHE A 235 0.31 -32.56 -2.20
N GLN A 236 0.30 -31.45 -2.94
CA GLN A 236 -0.64 -30.36 -2.70
C GLN A 236 -2.11 -30.81 -2.80
N PHE A 237 -2.45 -31.66 -3.79
CA PHE A 237 -3.78 -32.22 -3.92
C PHE A 237 -4.17 -33.07 -2.71
N GLU A 238 -3.24 -33.87 -2.19
CA GLU A 238 -3.51 -34.71 -1.03
C GLU A 238 -3.63 -33.89 0.25
N ALA A 239 -2.87 -32.80 0.39
CA ALA A 239 -3.06 -31.82 1.45
C ALA A 239 -4.47 -31.19 1.39
N ILE A 240 -4.95 -30.83 0.20
CA ILE A 240 -6.31 -30.30 0.00
C ILE A 240 -7.37 -31.35 0.38
N GLN A 241 -7.20 -32.61 -0.01
CA GLN A 241 -8.13 -33.70 0.33
C GLN A 241 -8.19 -33.94 1.83
N ALA A 242 -7.04 -34.05 2.50
CA ALA A 242 -6.96 -34.24 3.95
C ALA A 242 -7.58 -33.05 4.70
N SER A 243 -7.32 -31.82 4.23
CA SER A 243 -7.85 -30.58 4.81
C SER A 243 -9.36 -30.48 4.71
N THR A 244 -9.93 -30.75 3.53
CA THR A 244 -11.39 -30.71 3.32
C THR A 244 -12.12 -31.84 4.05
N ALA A 245 -11.44 -32.97 4.34
CA ALA A 245 -11.98 -34.05 5.16
C ALA A 245 -12.25 -33.65 6.62
N THR A 246 -11.77 -32.49 7.07
CA THR A 246 -12.09 -31.92 8.40
C THR A 246 -13.51 -31.34 8.49
N PHE A 247 -14.32 -31.46 7.43
CA PHE A 247 -15.73 -31.06 7.41
C PHE A 247 -16.49 -31.48 8.68
N GLY A 248 -17.15 -30.51 9.31
CA GLY A 248 -17.97 -30.74 10.50
C GLY A 248 -17.19 -31.04 11.78
N GLN A 249 -15.85 -30.98 11.77
CA GLN A 249 -15.00 -31.21 12.95
C GLN A 249 -14.57 -29.93 13.67
N TRP A 250 -15.18 -28.79 13.34
CA TRP A 250 -14.78 -27.47 13.84
C TRP A 250 -15.84 -26.89 14.78
N LYS A 251 -15.37 -26.24 15.85
CA LYS A 251 -16.16 -25.28 16.63
C LYS A 251 -16.06 -23.92 15.94
N PRO A 252 -17.18 -23.36 15.46
CA PRO A 252 -17.16 -22.12 14.68
C PRO A 252 -16.71 -20.94 15.55
N ALA A 253 -16.09 -19.95 14.91
CA ALA A 253 -15.83 -18.67 15.54
C ALA A 253 -17.15 -17.91 15.80
N THR A 254 -17.14 -17.04 16.81
CA THR A 254 -18.29 -16.21 17.18
C THR A 254 -17.92 -14.72 17.15
N TYR A 255 -18.84 -13.90 16.68
CA TYR A 255 -18.77 -12.44 16.73
C TYR A 255 -20.18 -11.89 16.98
N GLU A 256 -20.34 -11.04 17.99
CA GLU A 256 -21.60 -10.55 18.52
C GLU A 256 -22.62 -11.68 18.78
N GLY A 257 -22.13 -12.81 19.32
CA GLY A 257 -22.93 -14.00 19.59
C GLY A 257 -23.42 -14.76 18.36
N ARG A 258 -22.98 -14.38 17.15
CA ARG A 258 -23.30 -15.07 15.89
C ARG A 258 -22.12 -15.91 15.44
N LYS A 259 -22.41 -17.08 14.88
CA LYS A 259 -21.39 -17.91 14.24
C LYS A 259 -20.96 -17.24 12.93
N VAL A 260 -19.67 -17.03 12.76
CA VAL A 260 -19.10 -16.33 11.60
C VAL A 260 -18.06 -17.19 10.87
N PRO A 261 -17.85 -16.97 9.55
CA PRO A 261 -16.76 -17.62 8.83
C PRO A 261 -15.41 -17.08 9.32
N ALA A 262 -14.46 -17.98 9.52
CA ALA A 262 -13.13 -17.65 10.03
C ALA A 262 -12.07 -18.53 9.37
N THR A 263 -10.83 -18.05 9.35
CA THR A 263 -9.70 -18.82 8.84
C THR A 263 -8.96 -19.54 9.95
N TYR A 264 -8.34 -20.66 9.59
CA TYR A 264 -7.40 -21.38 10.45
C TYR A 264 -6.22 -21.84 9.60
N ASP A 265 -5.02 -21.71 10.16
CA ASP A 265 -3.77 -22.13 9.52
C ASP A 265 -3.23 -23.35 10.25
N PHE A 266 -2.82 -24.37 9.49
CA PHE A 266 -2.17 -25.55 10.05
C PHE A 266 -1.19 -26.15 9.06
N THR A 267 -0.26 -26.93 9.59
CA THR A 267 0.79 -27.59 8.81
C THR A 267 0.42 -29.05 8.56
N VAL A 268 0.65 -29.52 7.34
CA VAL A 268 0.50 -30.92 6.93
C VAL A 268 1.88 -31.48 6.61
N GLU A 269 2.24 -32.60 7.26
CA GLU A 269 3.55 -33.23 7.09
C GLU A 269 3.46 -34.48 6.22
N PHE A 270 4.28 -34.54 5.18
CA PHE A 270 4.43 -35.71 4.33
C PHE A 270 5.70 -36.47 4.71
N LEU A 271 5.50 -37.62 5.36
CA LEU A 271 6.55 -38.56 5.67
C LEU A 271 6.41 -39.80 4.77
N PRO A 272 7.50 -40.32 4.17
CA PRO A 272 7.49 -41.60 3.49
C PRO A 272 6.94 -42.72 4.38
N PRO A 273 6.43 -43.82 3.79
CA PRO A 273 5.99 -44.96 4.57
C PRO A 273 7.08 -45.48 5.52
N ALA A 274 6.73 -45.65 6.79
CA ALA A 274 6.78 -46.94 7.47
C ALA A 274 8.12 -47.69 7.69
N ASP A 275 9.30 -47.26 7.24
CA ASP A 275 10.56 -48.06 7.12
C ASP A 275 11.42 -47.62 5.93
N GLN A 276 10.86 -46.78 5.06
CA GLN A 276 11.51 -46.22 3.89
C GLN A 276 12.21 -44.91 4.25
N CYS A 277 13.36 -44.69 3.62
CA CYS A 277 14.09 -43.42 3.65
C CYS A 277 14.39 -42.86 5.06
N PRO A 278 14.91 -43.69 6.01
CA PRO A 278 15.14 -43.24 7.39
C PRO A 278 16.10 -42.05 7.48
N GLN A 279 17.06 -41.95 6.55
CA GLN A 279 17.96 -40.80 6.47
C GLN A 279 17.22 -39.52 6.07
N ALA A 280 16.32 -39.57 5.09
CA ALA A 280 15.56 -38.38 4.66
C ALA A 280 14.67 -37.87 5.80
N VAL A 281 14.01 -38.77 6.54
CA VAL A 281 13.22 -38.41 7.72
C VAL A 281 14.12 -37.81 8.82
N SER A 282 15.27 -38.42 9.10
CA SER A 282 16.22 -37.88 10.08
C SER A 282 16.76 -36.51 9.69
N ASP A 283 17.00 -36.27 8.39
CA ASP A 283 17.47 -34.98 7.87
C ASP A 283 16.37 -33.92 7.99
N TYR A 284 15.11 -34.28 7.69
CA TYR A 284 13.94 -33.41 7.89
C TYR A 284 13.80 -32.97 9.35
N GLU A 285 13.77 -33.92 10.29
CA GLU A 285 13.64 -33.62 11.73
C GLU A 285 14.79 -32.72 12.22
N LYS A 286 16.01 -32.97 11.73
CA LYS A 286 17.18 -32.15 12.06
C LYS A 286 17.05 -30.74 11.49
N ALA A 287 16.59 -30.59 10.24
CA ALA A 287 16.43 -29.30 9.59
C ALA A 287 15.36 -28.44 10.28
N GLU A 288 14.20 -29.02 10.62
CA GLU A 288 13.13 -28.34 11.36
C GLU A 288 13.61 -27.85 12.73
N LYS A 289 14.37 -28.69 13.45
CA LYS A 289 14.98 -28.29 14.73
C LYS A 289 15.95 -27.12 14.56
N LEU A 290 16.82 -27.17 13.56
CA LEU A 290 17.77 -26.08 13.26
C LEU A 290 17.03 -24.79 12.90
N ALA A 291 15.97 -24.87 12.12
CA ALA A 291 15.16 -23.70 11.75
C ALA A 291 14.45 -23.09 12.97
N ALA A 292 13.90 -23.92 13.87
CA ALA A 292 13.32 -23.47 15.13
C ALA A 292 14.36 -22.78 16.03
N GLU A 293 15.55 -23.37 16.20
CA GLU A 293 16.67 -22.74 16.92
C GLU A 293 17.04 -21.38 16.30
N GLY A 294 17.07 -21.29 14.97
CA GLY A 294 17.36 -20.04 14.25
C GLY A 294 16.32 -18.94 14.51
N LEU A 295 15.04 -19.30 14.52
CA LEU A 295 13.95 -18.36 14.80
C LEU A 295 13.98 -17.88 16.27
N ASP A 296 14.27 -18.77 17.21
CA ASP A 296 14.44 -18.41 18.62
C ASP A 296 15.58 -17.41 18.82
N LEU A 297 16.67 -17.55 18.08
CA LEU A 297 17.79 -16.60 18.09
C LEU A 297 17.39 -15.24 17.50
N PHE A 298 16.61 -15.21 16.42
CA PHE A 298 16.06 -13.95 15.88
C PHE A 298 15.19 -13.22 16.89
N ASN A 299 14.34 -13.94 17.62
CA ASN A 299 13.49 -13.36 18.67
C ASN A 299 14.32 -12.80 19.84
N GLN A 300 15.52 -13.32 20.06
CA GLN A 300 16.48 -12.82 21.05
C GLN A 300 17.37 -11.68 20.53
N GLY A 301 17.26 -11.33 19.25
CA GLY A 301 18.10 -10.33 18.58
C GLY A 301 19.48 -10.84 18.16
N ASP A 302 19.75 -12.14 18.30
CA ASP A 302 21.01 -12.77 17.87
C ASP A 302 20.94 -13.18 16.39
N THR A 303 20.89 -12.17 15.52
CA THR A 303 20.60 -12.34 14.09
C THR A 303 21.67 -13.16 13.36
N GLU A 304 22.96 -12.99 13.66
CA GLU A 304 24.02 -13.73 12.95
C GLU A 304 24.02 -15.22 13.29
N ASN A 305 23.81 -15.60 14.57
CA ASN A 305 23.69 -17.02 14.92
C ASN A 305 22.39 -17.62 14.38
N GLY A 306 21.29 -16.85 14.33
CA GLY A 306 20.06 -17.29 13.69
C GLY A 306 20.23 -17.57 12.19
N ILE A 307 20.95 -16.69 11.48
CA ILE A 307 21.35 -16.88 10.08
C ILE A 307 22.18 -18.16 9.92
N ALA A 308 23.14 -18.41 10.81
CA ALA A 308 23.98 -19.60 10.76
C ALA A 308 23.15 -20.89 10.91
N LYS A 309 22.19 -20.91 11.85
CA LYS A 309 21.29 -22.05 12.06
C LYS A 309 20.40 -22.35 10.85
N LEU A 310 19.84 -21.31 10.23
CA LEU A 310 19.12 -21.46 8.97
C LEU A 310 20.03 -21.92 7.84
N GLY A 311 21.31 -21.51 7.84
CA GLY A 311 22.33 -22.04 6.94
C GLY A 311 22.48 -23.57 7.03
N GLU A 312 22.63 -24.09 8.25
CA GLU A 312 22.70 -25.55 8.50
C GLU A 312 21.43 -26.28 8.03
N ALA A 313 20.24 -25.69 8.22
CA ALA A 313 18.98 -26.26 7.74
C ALA A 313 18.90 -26.27 6.19
N ILE A 314 19.38 -25.20 5.55
CA ILE A 314 19.42 -25.07 4.08
C ILE A 314 20.43 -26.03 3.45
N GLU A 315 21.50 -26.43 4.16
CA GLU A 315 22.40 -27.48 3.66
C GLU A 315 21.67 -28.83 3.51
N LEU A 316 20.71 -29.12 4.39
CA LEU A 316 19.88 -30.32 4.33
C LEU A 316 18.77 -30.19 3.28
N PHE A 317 18.15 -29.01 3.17
CA PHE A 317 17.10 -28.72 2.19
C PHE A 317 17.40 -27.45 1.37
N PRO A 318 18.25 -27.55 0.34
CA PRO A 318 18.75 -26.37 -0.40
C PRO A 318 17.69 -25.57 -1.13
N ARG A 319 16.54 -26.15 -1.42
CA ARG A 319 15.42 -25.47 -2.10
C ARG A 319 14.28 -25.09 -1.15
N ASN A 320 14.41 -25.31 0.16
CA ASN A 320 13.33 -24.92 1.07
C ASN A 320 13.13 -23.40 1.05
N ALA A 321 11.95 -22.97 0.60
CA ALA A 321 11.64 -21.56 0.43
C ALA A 321 11.41 -20.83 1.75
N ASN A 322 10.90 -21.50 2.79
CA ASN A 322 10.68 -20.87 4.09
C ASN A 322 12.00 -20.50 4.77
N TYR A 323 12.95 -21.44 4.85
CA TYR A 323 14.26 -21.20 5.45
C TYR A 323 15.00 -20.06 4.76
N ARG A 324 14.93 -20.03 3.42
CA ARG A 324 15.52 -18.97 2.61
C ARG A 324 14.81 -17.64 2.78
N TYR A 325 13.48 -17.64 2.87
CA TYR A 325 12.71 -16.43 3.13
C TYR A 325 13.11 -15.81 4.48
N LEU A 326 13.14 -16.61 5.55
CA LEU A 326 13.53 -16.18 6.90
C LEU A 326 14.97 -15.64 6.92
N ARG A 327 15.92 -16.37 6.32
CA ARG A 327 17.32 -15.95 6.26
C ARG A 327 17.53 -14.72 5.37
N GLY A 328 16.82 -14.64 4.25
CA GLY A 328 16.82 -13.49 3.35
C GLY A 328 16.31 -12.21 4.02
N GLN A 329 15.24 -12.32 4.83
CA GLN A 329 14.77 -11.20 5.66
C GLN A 329 15.82 -10.76 6.68
N ALA A 330 16.47 -11.72 7.35
CA ALA A 330 17.56 -11.42 8.27
C ALA A 330 18.72 -10.72 7.57
N TYR A 331 19.14 -11.18 6.39
CA TYR A 331 20.14 -10.49 5.58
C TYR A 331 19.75 -9.06 5.20
N MET A 332 18.49 -8.83 4.80
CA MET A 332 18.01 -7.47 4.54
C MET A 332 18.10 -6.56 5.76
N SER A 333 17.77 -7.07 6.95
CA SER A 333 17.86 -6.30 8.19
C SER A 333 19.29 -5.87 8.54
N LEU A 334 20.29 -6.60 8.02
CA LEU A 334 21.71 -6.33 8.15
C LEU A 334 22.32 -5.61 6.94
N GLU A 335 21.49 -5.14 6.00
CA GLU A 335 21.91 -4.52 4.73
C GLU A 335 22.77 -5.44 3.81
N ARG A 336 22.72 -6.76 4.02
CA ARG A 336 23.42 -7.78 3.24
C ARG A 336 22.61 -8.17 1.99
N LEU A 337 22.42 -7.20 1.09
CA LEU A 337 21.45 -7.29 0.00
C LEU A 337 21.79 -8.36 -1.05
N SER A 338 23.07 -8.66 -1.27
CA SER A 338 23.50 -9.69 -2.23
C SER A 338 23.12 -11.10 -1.76
N GLU A 339 23.36 -11.41 -0.47
CA GLU A 339 22.93 -12.68 0.11
C GLU A 339 21.40 -12.78 0.18
N ALA A 340 20.72 -11.68 0.56
CA ALA A 340 19.26 -11.62 0.52
C ALA A 340 18.71 -11.88 -0.88
N CYS A 341 19.30 -11.27 -1.91
CA CYS A 341 18.91 -11.48 -3.30
C CYS A 341 18.99 -12.96 -3.70
N THR A 342 20.09 -13.63 -3.33
CA THR A 342 20.30 -15.06 -3.61
C THR A 342 19.19 -15.92 -3.01
N ASP A 343 18.84 -15.66 -1.74
CA ASP A 343 17.77 -16.40 -1.07
C ASP A 343 16.40 -16.12 -1.70
N PHE A 344 16.05 -14.86 -1.95
CA PHE A 344 14.75 -14.50 -2.51
C PHE A 344 14.56 -14.91 -3.97
N GLN A 345 15.62 -15.07 -4.76
CA GLN A 345 15.54 -15.66 -6.10
C GLN A 345 15.03 -17.11 -6.03
N ILE A 346 15.54 -17.90 -5.09
CA ILE A 346 15.08 -19.29 -4.91
C ILE A 346 13.67 -19.33 -4.35
N VAL A 347 13.32 -18.41 -3.43
CA VAL A 347 11.92 -18.27 -2.95
C VAL A 347 10.97 -18.01 -4.11
N LYS A 348 11.33 -17.10 -5.04
CA LYS A 348 10.55 -16.83 -6.24
C LYS A 348 10.38 -18.08 -7.11
N ASP A 349 11.47 -18.79 -7.35
CA ASP A 349 11.49 -19.98 -8.20
C ASP A 349 10.62 -21.11 -7.64
N VAL A 350 10.63 -21.32 -6.31
CA VAL A 350 9.88 -22.40 -5.66
C VAL A 350 8.42 -22.02 -5.47
N MET A 351 8.14 -20.85 -4.90
CA MET A 351 6.78 -20.48 -4.55
C MET A 351 5.98 -19.98 -5.75
N SER A 352 6.62 -19.56 -6.85
CA SER A 352 5.95 -19.00 -8.04
C SER A 352 4.95 -17.87 -7.73
N ILE A 353 5.11 -17.19 -6.58
CA ILE A 353 4.24 -16.12 -6.09
C ILE A 353 4.88 -14.74 -6.32
N THR A 354 4.03 -13.73 -6.48
CA THR A 354 4.46 -12.32 -6.65
C THR A 354 5.04 -11.68 -5.40
N LEU A 355 5.16 -12.44 -4.29
CA LEU A 355 5.55 -11.93 -2.96
C LEU A 355 6.85 -11.13 -2.99
N VAL A 356 7.82 -11.58 -3.80
CA VAL A 356 9.15 -10.96 -3.91
C VAL A 356 9.37 -10.19 -5.21
N ASP A 357 8.35 -10.10 -6.09
CA ASP A 357 8.50 -9.46 -7.40
C ASP A 357 8.82 -7.98 -7.32
N ASN A 358 8.26 -7.28 -6.34
CA ASN A 358 8.56 -5.88 -6.09
C ASN A 358 9.89 -5.69 -5.33
N LEU A 359 10.33 -6.74 -4.63
CA LEU A 359 11.51 -6.69 -3.78
C LEU A 359 12.79 -6.95 -4.58
N LEU A 360 12.80 -7.98 -5.42
CA LEU A 360 13.99 -8.40 -6.17
C LEU A 360 14.63 -7.27 -7.00
N PRO A 361 13.89 -6.42 -7.75
CA PRO A 361 14.49 -5.30 -8.48
C PRO A 361 15.20 -4.26 -7.59
N ILE A 362 14.86 -4.21 -6.30
CA ILE A 362 15.45 -3.28 -5.33
C ILE A 362 16.75 -3.85 -4.78
N ILE A 363 16.76 -5.14 -4.42
CA ILE A 363 17.87 -5.78 -3.69
C ILE A 363 18.88 -6.48 -4.59
N CYS A 364 18.50 -6.88 -5.81
CA CYS A 364 19.33 -7.62 -6.75
C CYS A 364 20.07 -6.73 -7.77
N LYS A 365 20.34 -5.46 -7.45
CA LYS A 365 21.03 -4.58 -8.40
C LYS A 365 22.44 -5.08 -8.67
N GLU A 366 22.78 -5.18 -9.96
CA GLU A 366 24.13 -5.46 -10.43
C GLU A 366 25.08 -4.35 -9.93
N ASN A 367 26.14 -4.75 -9.23
CA ASN A 367 27.31 -3.90 -8.99
C ASN A 367 28.22 -3.90 -10.22
#